data_AF-A0AA88ITU6-F1
#
_entry.id   AF-A0AA88ITU6-F1
#
_cell.length_a   1.000
_cell.length_b   1.000
_cell.length_c   1.000
_cell.angle_alpha   90.00
_cell.angle_beta   90.00
_cell.angle_gamma   90.00
#
_symmetry.space_group_name_H-M   'P 1'
#
loop_
_entity.id
_entity.type
_entity.pdbx_description
1 polymer ?
#
loop_
_entity_poly.entity_id
_entity_poly.type
_entity_poly.pdbx_seq_one_letter_code
_entity_poly.pdbx_strand_id
1 'polypeptide(L)'
;MIAEPSHRGKGIGKEVTRMMICYAVTKLNIKKFQAKIGLDNQVSINMFKKLHFSEESVCNVFKEVTLELTVDDSLRTRLLDDMAYMKEKDYRHACSNRQELSSQ
;
A
#
# COMPACT_ATOMS: atom_id res chain seq x y z
N MET A 1 -5.96 -0.58 -6.78
CA MET A 1 -6.08 -1.92 -7.41
C MET A 1 -5.28 -1.93 -8.69
N ILE A 2 -4.71 -3.07 -9.09
CA ILE A 2 -3.97 -3.15 -10.35
C ILE A 2 -4.96 -3.00 -11.50
N ALA A 3 -4.69 -2.03 -12.39
CA ALA A 3 -5.53 -1.74 -13.54
C ALA A 3 -5.60 -2.94 -14.47
N GLU A 4 -4.47 -3.62 -14.69
CA GLU A 4 -4.35 -4.79 -15.54
C GLU A 4 -5.13 -6.00 -14.98
N PRO A 5 -6.20 -6.48 -15.65
CA PRO A 5 -7.06 -7.56 -15.17
C PRO A 5 -6.32 -8.86 -14.85
N SER A 6 -5.34 -9.23 -15.68
CA SER A 6 -4.53 -10.45 -15.51
C SER A 6 -3.71 -10.49 -14.21
N HIS A 7 -3.59 -9.36 -13.53
CA HIS A 7 -2.83 -9.21 -12.28
C HIS A 7 -3.71 -8.94 -11.05
N ARG A 8 -5.05 -8.90 -11.22
CA ARG A 8 -6.00 -8.74 -10.11
C ARG A 8 -6.15 -10.05 -9.32
N GLY A 9 -6.64 -9.95 -8.07
CA GLY A 9 -6.91 -11.12 -7.22
C GLY A 9 -5.69 -11.86 -6.68
N LYS A 10 -4.47 -11.48 -7.08
CA LYS A 10 -3.21 -12.14 -6.68
C LYS A 10 -2.56 -11.61 -5.40
N GLY A 11 -3.26 -10.74 -4.65
CA GLY A 11 -2.73 -10.13 -3.43
C GLY A 11 -1.66 -9.04 -3.63
N ILE A 12 -1.14 -8.85 -4.85
CA ILE A 12 -0.04 -7.90 -5.16
C ILE A 12 -0.35 -6.48 -4.67
N GLY A 13 -1.56 -5.97 -4.89
CA GLY A 13 -1.93 -4.62 -4.45
C GLY A 13 -1.86 -4.46 -2.92
N LYS A 14 -2.30 -5.47 -2.18
CA LYS A 14 -2.24 -5.48 -0.70
C LYS A 14 -0.78 -5.45 -0.22
N GLU A 15 0.07 -6.24 -0.86
CA GLU A 15 1.49 -6.36 -0.54
C GLU A 15 2.25 -5.06 -0.79
N VAL A 16 2.07 -4.47 -1.97
CA VAL A 16 2.69 -3.19 -2.32
C VAL A 16 2.22 -2.09 -1.38
N THR A 17 0.93 -2.03 -1.03
CA THR A 17 0.43 -1.05 -0.06
C THR A 17 1.09 -1.22 1.31
N ARG A 18 1.29 -2.46 1.80
CA ARG A 18 2.02 -2.71 3.06
C ARG A 18 3.47 -2.23 2.99
N MET A 19 4.18 -2.51 1.89
CA MET A 19 5.54 -2.02 1.66
C MET A 19 5.60 -0.48 1.67
N MET A 20 4.64 0.19 1.01
CA MET A 20 4.56 1.64 0.98
C MET A 20 4.33 2.23 2.38
N ILE A 21 3.41 1.65 3.17
CA ILE A 21 3.16 2.08 4.55
C ILE A 21 4.41 1.86 5.41
N CYS A 22 5.04 0.68 5.32
CA CYS A 22 6.26 0.37 6.07
C CYS A 22 7.37 1.38 5.77
N TYR A 23 7.63 1.65 4.49
CA TYR A 23 8.61 2.67 4.08
C TYR A 23 8.26 4.06 4.63
N ALA A 24 7.00 4.48 4.48
CA ALA A 24 6.53 5.77 4.94
C ALA A 24 6.66 5.95 6.46
N VAL A 25 6.38 4.92 7.25
CA VAL A 25 6.54 4.93 8.71
C VAL A 25 8.01 4.96 9.11
N THR A 26 8.83 4.12 8.49
CA THR A 26 10.22 3.88 8.94
C THR A 26 11.22 4.91 8.43
N LYS A 27 11.02 5.43 7.21
CA LYS A 27 11.96 6.36 6.56
C LYS A 27 11.45 7.79 6.52
N LEU A 28 10.14 7.98 6.40
CA LEU A 28 9.53 9.31 6.27
C LEU A 28 8.86 9.79 7.56
N ASN A 29 8.77 8.94 8.59
CA ASN A 29 8.09 9.24 9.86
C ASN A 29 6.62 9.70 9.68
N ILE A 30 5.94 9.15 8.67
CA ILE A 30 4.51 9.41 8.44
C ILE A 30 3.68 8.65 9.46
N LYS A 31 2.74 9.36 10.11
CA LYS A 31 1.90 8.81 11.19
C LYS A 31 0.43 8.63 10.81
N LYS A 32 0.02 9.17 9.67
CA LYS A 32 -1.39 9.19 9.26
C LYS A 32 -1.47 8.96 7.75
N PHE A 33 -2.33 8.02 7.35
CA PHE A 33 -2.62 7.71 5.97
C PHE A 33 -4.10 7.88 5.71
N GLN A 34 -4.44 8.38 4.52
CA GLN A 34 -5.81 8.43 4.06
C GLN A 34 -5.90 7.84 2.66
N ALA A 35 -6.96 7.07 2.41
CA ALA A 35 -7.28 6.49 1.12
C ALA A 35 -8.72 6.91 0.74
N LYS A 36 -8.86 7.67 -0.34
CA LYS A 36 -10.16 8.03 -0.92
C LYS A 36 -10.50 7.06 -2.04
N ILE A 37 -11.67 6.44 -1.96
CA ILE A 37 -12.05 5.32 -2.83
C ILE A 37 -13.49 5.50 -3.26
N GLY A 38 -13.78 5.33 -4.55
CA GLY A 38 -15.16 5.32 -5.07
C GLY A 38 -16.03 4.25 -4.38
N LEU A 39 -17.27 4.59 -4.07
CA LEU A 39 -18.22 3.72 -3.35
C LEU A 39 -18.58 2.44 -4.11
N ASP A 40 -18.39 2.43 -5.43
CA ASP A 40 -18.54 1.26 -6.30
C ASP A 40 -17.34 0.28 -6.19
N ASN A 41 -16.20 0.73 -5.70
CA ASN A 41 -14.98 -0.05 -5.59
C ASN A 41 -14.88 -0.83 -4.27
N GLN A 42 -15.87 -1.70 -4.04
CA GLN A 42 -15.97 -2.49 -2.82
C GLN A 42 -14.77 -3.42 -2.59
N VAL A 43 -14.11 -3.86 -3.66
CA VAL A 43 -12.90 -4.68 -3.56
C VAL A 43 -11.76 -3.90 -2.90
N SER A 44 -11.52 -2.65 -3.30
CA SER A 44 -10.48 -1.83 -2.67
C SER A 44 -10.87 -1.42 -1.26
N ILE A 45 -12.13 -1.04 -1.02
CA ILE A 45 -12.63 -0.68 0.32
C ILE A 45 -12.37 -1.84 1.30
N ASN A 46 -12.75 -3.06 0.93
CA ASN A 46 -12.55 -4.25 1.76
C ASN A 46 -11.06 -4.58 1.96
N MET A 47 -10.21 -4.34 0.95
CA MET A 47 -8.77 -4.50 1.08
C MET A 47 -8.19 -3.54 2.13
N PHE A 48 -8.55 -2.26 2.09
CA PHE A 48 -8.07 -1.25 3.05
C PHE A 48 -8.61 -1.52 4.47
N LYS A 49 -9.87 -1.94 4.61
CA LYS A 49 -10.42 -2.39 5.91
C LYS A 49 -9.62 -3.57 6.50
N LYS A 50 -9.20 -4.54 5.66
CA LYS A 50 -8.30 -5.64 6.07
C LYS A 50 -6.88 -5.19 6.40
N LEU A 51 -6.49 -3.98 5.99
CA LEU A 51 -5.24 -3.32 6.37
C LEU A 51 -5.43 -2.39 7.58
N HIS A 52 -6.52 -2.57 8.33
CA HIS A 52 -6.87 -1.80 9.54
C HIS A 52 -7.20 -0.33 9.30
N PHE A 53 -7.50 0.07 8.07
CA PHE A 53 -8.07 1.39 7.83
C PHE A 53 -9.53 1.43 8.32
N SER A 54 -9.88 2.49 9.05
CA SER A 54 -11.25 2.79 9.47
C SER A 54 -11.89 3.83 8.54
N GLU A 55 -13.21 3.82 8.44
CA GLU A 55 -13.93 4.88 7.73
C GLU A 55 -13.86 6.20 8.52
N GLU A 56 -13.46 7.27 7.84
CA GLU A 56 -13.40 8.62 8.42
C GLU A 56 -14.57 9.48 7.91
N SER A 57 -14.87 9.42 6.60
CA SER A 57 -15.95 10.21 6.01
C SER A 57 -16.46 9.60 4.70
N VAL A 58 -17.69 9.96 4.31
CA VAL A 58 -18.27 9.65 3.00
C VAL A 58 -18.65 10.94 2.31
N CYS A 59 -18.22 11.13 1.07
CA CYS A 59 -18.58 12.25 0.24
C CYS A 59 -19.59 11.82 -0.84
N ASN A 60 -20.84 12.23 -0.68
CA ASN A 60 -21.91 11.90 -1.62
C ASN A 60 -21.77 12.61 -2.98
N VAL A 61 -21.15 13.79 -3.01
CA VAL A 61 -20.94 14.57 -4.25
C VAL A 61 -20.01 13.82 -5.19
N PHE A 62 -18.89 13.30 -4.68
CA PHE A 62 -17.92 12.52 -5.45
C PHE A 62 -18.22 11.01 -5.47
N LYS A 63 -19.18 10.55 -4.65
CA LYS A 63 -19.48 9.14 -4.42
C LYS A 63 -18.23 8.37 -3.97
N GLU A 64 -17.53 8.91 -2.97
CA GLU A 64 -16.29 8.35 -2.42
C GLU A 64 -16.37 8.17 -0.91
N VAL A 65 -15.64 7.19 -0.40
CA VAL A 65 -15.35 7.02 1.03
C VAL A 65 -13.90 7.39 1.30
N THR A 66 -13.65 8.14 2.36
CA THR A 66 -12.32 8.36 2.94
C THR A 66 -12.10 7.34 4.05
N LEU A 67 -11.08 6.51 3.88
CA LEU A 67 -10.59 5.59 4.88
C LEU A 67 -9.28 6.13 5.47
N GLU A 68 -9.03 5.87 6.74
CA GLU A 68 -7.90 6.41 7.50
C GLU A 68 -7.18 5.32 8.29
N LEU A 69 -5.86 5.44 8.38
CA LEU A 69 -5.02 4.64 9.26
C LEU A 69 -4.09 5.57 10.05
N THR A 70 -4.21 5.53 11.38
CA THR A 70 -3.27 6.19 12.29
C THR A 70 -2.24 5.19 12.79
N VAL A 71 -0.97 5.58 12.75
CA VAL A 71 0.15 4.74 13.18
C VAL A 71 0.45 5.01 14.63
N ASP A 72 0.03 4.08 15.48
CA ASP A 72 0.50 3.97 16.85
C ASP A 72 1.73 3.05 16.94
N ASP A 73 2.36 3.00 18.12
CA ASP A 73 3.55 2.20 18.34
C ASP A 73 3.29 0.68 18.20
N SER A 74 2.07 0.22 18.49
CA SER A 74 1.68 -1.17 18.34
C SER A 74 1.60 -1.58 16.87
N LEU A 75 0.97 -0.75 16.04
CA LEU A 75 0.89 -0.94 14.60
C LEU A 75 2.28 -0.85 13.97
N ARG A 76 3.10 0.13 14.39
CA ARG A 76 4.48 0.25 13.92
C ARG A 76 5.28 -1.03 14.18
N THR A 77 5.18 -1.57 15.39
CA THR A 77 5.89 -2.81 15.76
C THR A 77 5.40 -3.99 14.92
N ARG A 78 4.08 -4.16 14.77
CA ARG A 78 3.50 -5.22 13.93
C ARG A 78 3.89 -5.10 12.46
N LEU A 79 3.88 -3.88 11.91
CA LEU A 79 4.29 -3.63 10.52
C LEU A 79 5.75 -4.00 10.27
N LEU A 80 6.64 -3.76 11.24
CA LEU A 80 8.05 -4.13 11.13
C LEU A 80 8.25 -5.64 11.14
N ASP A 81 7.52 -6.35 11.99
CA ASP A 81 7.54 -7.81 12.07
C ASP A 81 6.98 -8.45 10.79
N ASP A 82 5.78 -8.00 10.36
CA ASP A 82 5.10 -8.44 9.13
C ASP A 82 5.94 -8.21 7.86
N MET A 83 6.87 -7.27 7.88
CA MET A 83 7.68 -6.89 6.72
C MET A 83 9.17 -7.24 6.88
N ALA A 84 9.53 -8.12 7.83
CA ALA A 84 10.92 -8.51 8.09
C ALA A 84 11.61 -9.17 6.88
N TYR A 85 10.85 -9.78 5.96
CA TYR A 85 11.37 -10.35 4.71
C TYR A 85 11.61 -9.32 3.60
N MET A 86 11.21 -8.06 3.80
CA MET A 86 11.36 -7.02 2.79
C MET A 86 12.84 -6.71 2.55
N LYS A 87 13.26 -6.71 1.28
CA LYS A 87 14.63 -6.38 0.89
C LYS A 87 14.66 -5.03 0.20
N GLU A 88 15.36 -4.08 0.81
CA GLU A 88 15.67 -2.80 0.17
C GLU A 88 16.78 -2.98 -0.87
N LYS A 89 16.63 -2.35 -2.02
CA LYS A 89 17.66 -2.31 -3.07
C LYS A 89 17.79 -0.88 -3.57
N ASP A 90 19.02 -0.46 -3.85
CA ASP A 90 19.25 0.82 -4.52
C ASP A 90 18.69 0.77 -5.94
N TYR A 91 17.87 1.76 -6.27
CA TYR A 91 17.20 1.81 -7.57
C TYR A 91 18.17 1.99 -8.74
N ARG A 92 19.23 2.80 -8.57
CA ARG A 92 20.21 3.07 -9.64
C ARG A 92 20.98 1.80 -9.98
N HIS A 93 21.47 1.10 -8.96
CA HIS A 93 22.15 -0.18 -9.16
C HIS A 93 21.22 -1.26 -9.73
N ALA A 94 19.96 -1.30 -9.31
CA ALA A 94 18.98 -2.27 -9.83
C ALA A 94 18.53 -1.99 -11.28
N CYS A 95 18.66 -0.75 -11.77
CA CYS A 95 18.31 -0.41 -13.15
C CYS A 95 19.41 -0.78 -14.14
N SER A 96 20.68 -0.52 -13.80
CA SER A 96 21.81 -0.88 -14.65
C SER A 96 21.82 -2.38 -14.98
N ASN A 97 21.62 -3.24 -13.98
CA ASN A 97 21.59 -4.69 -14.17
C ASN A 97 20.40 -5.18 -15.02
N ARG A 98 19.29 -4.42 -15.09
CA ARG A 98 18.12 -4.78 -15.90
C ARG A 98 18.34 -4.51 -17.39
N GLN A 99 19.09 -3.46 -17.72
CA GLN A 99 19.44 -3.13 -19.10
C GLN A 99 20.40 -4.16 -19.72
N GLU A 100 21.29 -4.74 -18.91
CA GLU A 100 22.19 -5.81 -19.33
C GLU A 100 21.44 -7.11 -19.68
N LEU A 101 20.40 -7.46 -18.91
CA LEU A 101 19.60 -8.67 -19.12
C LEU A 101 18.62 -8.57 -20.31
N SER A 102 18.20 -7.37 -20.69
CA SER A 102 17.33 -7.15 -21.87
C SER A 102 18.11 -7.05 -23.18
N SER A 103 19.44 -7.07 -23.12
CA SER A 103 20.35 -6.94 -24.27
C SER A 103 20.98 -8.28 -24.68
N GLN A 104 20.50 -9.39 -24.10
CA GLN A 104 20.80 -10.78 -24.46
C GLN A 104 19.53 -11.45 -24.97
#